data_AF-A0A094ANA2-F1
#
_entry.id   AF-A0A094ANA2-F1
#
_cell.length_a   1.000
_cell.length_b   1.000
_cell.length_c   1.000
_cell.angle_alpha   90.00
_cell.angle_beta   90.00
_cell.angle_gamma   90.00
#
_symmetry.space_group_name_H-M   'P 1'
#
loop_
_entity.id
_entity.type
_entity.pdbx_description
1 polymer ?
#
loop_
_entity_poly.entity_id
_entity_poly.type
_entity_poly.pdbx_seq_one_letter_code
_entity_poly.pdbx_strand_id
1 'polypeptide(L)' 'MIPPIDSAVLEANPKFAALHKTLKTKVLTPDGGTRNHPAQKEREAVSAELKDLRLKATRAKILQTALEQLPLTEP' A
#
# COMPACT_ATOMS: atom_id res chain seq x y z
N MET A 1 2.22 -2.86 -14.45
CA MET A 1 1.00 -3.04 -15.25
C MET A 1 1.38 -3.83 -16.48
N ILE A 2 0.58 -4.81 -16.93
CA ILE A 2 0.86 -5.45 -18.23
C ILE A 2 0.33 -4.50 -19.31
N PRO A 3 1.17 -4.01 -20.24
CA PRO A 3 0.70 -3.17 -21.32
C PRO A 3 -0.32 -3.92 -22.20
N PRO A 4 -1.26 -3.21 -22.84
CA PRO A 4 -2.20 -3.84 -23.75
C PRO A 4 -1.44 -4.57 -24.87
N ILE A 5 -1.84 -5.82 -25.12
CA ILE A 5 -1.26 -6.69 -26.15
C ILE A 5 -2.25 -6.77 -27.30
N ASP A 6 -1.72 -6.76 -28.52
CA ASP A 6 -2.50 -6.94 -29.74
C ASP A 6 -3.21 -8.31 -29.75
N SER A 7 -4.48 -8.33 -30.14
CA SER A 7 -5.29 -9.54 -30.21
C SER A 7 -4.74 -10.54 -31.21
N ALA A 8 -4.16 -10.08 -32.33
CA ALA A 8 -3.54 -10.95 -33.33
C ALA A 8 -2.38 -11.79 -32.75
N VAL A 9 -1.61 -11.22 -31.82
CA VAL A 9 -0.48 -11.90 -31.17
C VAL A 9 -0.96 -12.96 -30.17
N LEU A 10 -2.08 -12.71 -29.49
CA LEU A 10 -2.69 -13.66 -28.56
C LEU A 10 -3.30 -14.86 -29.30
N GLU A 11 -3.97 -14.63 -30.43
CA GLU A 11 -4.54 -15.69 -31.28
C GLU A 11 -3.44 -16.53 -31.94
N ALA A 12 -2.36 -15.90 -32.41
CA ALA A 12 -1.22 -16.62 -32.99
C ALA A 12 -0.46 -17.49 -31.97
N ASN A 13 -0.58 -17.18 -30.66
CA ASN A 13 0.18 -17.85 -29.60
C ASN A 13 -0.73 -18.27 -28.43
N PRO A 14 -1.47 -19.39 -28.54
CA PRO A 14 -2.45 -19.79 -27.53
C PRO A 14 -1.85 -20.08 -26.15
N LYS A 15 -0.61 -20.60 -26.10
CA LYS A 15 0.12 -20.79 -24.83
C LYS A 15 0.43 -19.46 -24.14
N PHE A 16 0.82 -18.45 -24.93
CA PHE A 16 1.08 -17.11 -24.42
C PHE A 16 -0.22 -16.44 -23.95
N ALA A 17 -1.32 -16.61 -24.67
CA ALA A 17 -2.63 -16.10 -24.25
C ALA A 17 -3.06 -16.67 -22.89
N ALA A 18 -2.87 -17.96 -22.65
CA ALA A 18 -3.14 -18.60 -21.36
C ALA A 18 -2.26 -18.03 -20.23
N LEU A 19 -0.96 -17.84 -20.49
CA LEU A 19 -0.04 -17.22 -19.53
C LEU A 19 -0.42 -15.77 -19.23
N HIS A 20 -0.67 -14.96 -20.27
CA HIS A 20 -1.06 -13.56 -20.14
C HIS A 20 -2.35 -13.41 -19.32
N LYS A 21 -3.36 -14.23 -19.59
CA LYS A 21 -4.60 -14.30 -18.81
C LYS A 21 -4.31 -14.65 -17.35
N THR A 22 -3.45 -15.62 -17.10
CA THR A 22 -3.08 -16.07 -15.75
C THR A 22 -2.35 -14.97 -14.98
N LEU A 23 -1.38 -14.30 -15.61
CA LEU A 23 -0.65 -13.19 -15.00
C LEU A 23 -1.58 -12.04 -14.64
N LYS A 24 -2.46 -11.63 -15.57
CA LYS A 24 -3.41 -10.53 -15.36
C LYS A 24 -4.44 -10.83 -14.26
N THR A 25 -4.94 -12.07 -14.19
CA THR A 25 -6.04 -12.43 -13.28
C THR A 25 -5.57 -12.91 -11.91
N LYS A 26 -4.51 -13.71 -11.84
CA LYS A 26 -4.09 -14.39 -10.60
C LYS A 26 -2.86 -13.76 -9.97
N VAL A 27 -1.91 -13.26 -10.77
CA VAL A 27 -0.58 -12.90 -10.27
C VAL A 27 -0.39 -11.41 -10.06
N LEU A 28 -0.86 -10.55 -10.98
CA LEU A 28 -0.53 -9.12 -10.99
C LEU A 28 -1.73 -8.22 -10.68
N THR A 29 -1.53 -7.23 -9.82
CA THR A 29 -2.54 -6.20 -9.53
C THR A 29 -2.66 -5.18 -10.67
N PRO A 30 -3.79 -4.47 -10.76
CA PRO A 30 -3.97 -3.39 -11.71
C PRO A 30 -2.91 -2.28 -11.60
N ASP A 31 -2.30 -2.08 -10.44
CA ASP A 31 -1.27 -1.04 -10.29
C ASP A 31 0.14 -1.56 -10.65
N GLY A 32 0.24 -2.81 -11.13
CA GLY A 32 1.50 -3.41 -11.53
C GLY A 32 2.29 -4.12 -10.43
N GLY A 33 1.74 -4.20 -9.23
CA GLY A 33 2.26 -5.05 -8.16
C GLY A 33 1.92 -6.52 -8.36
N THR A 34 2.34 -7.35 -7.40
CA THR A 34 2.01 -8.78 -7.35
C THR A 34 1.00 -9.04 -6.24
N ARG A 35 0.03 -9.92 -6.49
CA ARG A 35 -0.89 -10.40 -5.44
C ARG A 35 -0.23 -11.40 -4.49
N ASN A 36 0.88 -12.02 -4.90
CA ASN A 36 1.60 -12.98 -4.08
C ASN A 36 2.61 -12.26 -3.19
N HIS A 37 2.16 -11.81 -2.02
CA HIS A 37 3.02 -11.26 -0.99
C HIS A 37 2.95 -12.15 0.26
N PRO A 38 3.89 -13.11 0.41
CA PRO A 38 3.86 -14.03 1.54
C PRO A 38 3.98 -13.31 2.89
N ALA A 39 4.74 -12.21 2.94
CA ALA A 39 4.89 -11.36 4.11
C ALA A 39 3.86 -10.23 4.21
N GLN A 40 2.77 -10.24 3.43
CA GLN A 40 1.79 -9.15 3.44
C GLN A 40 1.13 -8.98 4.81
N LYS A 41 0.72 -10.09 5.43
CA LYS A 41 0.10 -10.07 6.76
C LYS A 41 1.01 -9.48 7.83
N GLU A 42 2.29 -9.85 7.81
CA GLU A 42 3.29 -9.30 8.74
C GLU A 42 3.48 -7.80 8.51
N ARG A 43 3.57 -7.35 7.25
CA ARG A 43 3.65 -5.91 6.93
C ARG A 43 2.40 -5.15 7.36
N GLU A 44 1.22 -5.73 7.19
CA GLU A 44 -0.04 -5.13 7.61
C GLU A 44 -0.12 -4.99 9.14
N ALA A 45 0.33 -6.00 9.89
CA ALA A 45 0.42 -5.95 11.34
C ALA A 45 1.35 -4.82 11.81
N VAL A 46 2.58 -4.77 11.28
CA VAL A 46 3.55 -3.70 11.60
C VAL A 46 3.02 -2.31 11.22
N SER A 47 2.35 -2.19 10.07
CA SER A 47 1.74 -0.93 9.63
C SER A 47 0.61 -0.47 10.57
N ALA A 48 -0.20 -1.39 11.09
CA ALA A 48 -1.24 -1.09 12.07
C ALA A 48 -0.62 -0.60 13.39
N GLU A 49 0.35 -1.33 13.93
CA GLU A 49 1.06 -0.92 15.17
C GLU A 49 1.72 0.45 15.01
N LEU A 50 2.37 0.69 13.88
CA LEU A 50 3.01 1.97 13.58
C LEU A 50 2.01 3.12 13.47
N LYS A 51 0.80 2.90 12.96
CA LYS A 51 -0.27 3.92 12.96
C LYS A 51 -0.70 4.28 14.38
N ASP A 52 -0.88 3.29 15.25
CA ASP A 52 -1.27 3.52 16.64
C ASP A 52 -0.19 4.31 17.41
N LEU A 53 1.07 3.94 17.22
CA LEU A 53 2.20 4.67 17.81
C LEU A 53 2.28 6.11 17.30
N ARG A 54 2.10 6.32 15.99
CA ARG A 54 2.04 7.67 15.40
C ARG A 54 0.91 8.49 15.98
N LEU A 55 -0.27 7.91 16.17
CA LEU A 55 -1.41 8.60 16.78
C LEU A 55 -1.09 9.04 18.20
N LYS A 56 -0.52 8.15 19.02
CA LYS A 56 -0.11 8.46 20.40
C LYS A 56 0.95 9.57 20.45
N ALA A 57 1.99 9.46 19.63
CA ALA A 57 3.05 10.46 19.55
C ALA A 57 2.52 11.83 19.11
N THR A 58 1.61 11.86 18.12
CA THR A 58 1.02 13.10 17.62
C THR A 58 0.16 13.78 18.69
N ARG A 59 -0.64 13.01 19.45
CA ARG A 59 -1.41 13.54 20.58
C ARG A 59 -0.52 14.16 21.64
N ALA A 60 0.55 13.46 22.04
CA ALA A 60 1.51 13.98 23.01
C ALA A 60 2.17 15.27 22.51
N LYS A 61 2.58 15.30 21.24
CA LYS A 61 3.17 16.48 20.62
C LYS A 61 2.21 17.67 20.62
N ILE A 62 0.93 17.45 20.26
CA ILE A 62 -0.09 18.52 20.28
C ILE A 62 -0.25 19.09 21.69
N LEU A 63 -0.35 18.23 22.71
CA LEU A 63 -0.47 18.66 24.10
C LEU A 63 0.76 19.46 24.55
N GLN A 64 1.97 18.99 24.23
CA GLN A 64 3.20 19.71 24.51
C GLN A 64 3.21 21.09 23.85
N THR A 65 2.91 21.17 22.56
CA THR A 65 2.87 22.45 21.85
C THR A 65 1.80 23.38 22.40
N ALA A 66 0.65 22.86 22.83
CA ALA A 66 -0.40 23.68 23.43
C ALA A 66 -0.01 24.23 24.80
N LEU A 67 0.72 23.45 25.60
CA LEU A 67 1.26 23.90 26.88
C LEU A 67 2.39 24.94 26.70
N GLU A 68 3.26 24.75 25.72
CA GLU A 68 4.32 25.71 25.39
C GLU A 68 3.77 27.04 24.85
N GLN A 69 2.67 26.98 24.09
CA GLN A 69 1.99 28.16 23.56
C GLN A 69 1.06 28.83 24.58
N LEU A 70 0.84 28.20 25.74
CA LEU A 70 0.06 28.82 26.79
C LEU A 70 0.85 30.04 27.30
N PRO A 71 0.28 31.26 27.27
CA PRO A 71 0.95 32.40 27.86
C PRO A 71 1.06 32.16 29.37
N LEU A 72 2.27 31.80 29.83
CA LEU A 72 2.64 31.87 31.24
C LEU A 72 2.79 33.35 31.62
N THR A 73 1.67 34.06 31.68
CA THR A 73 1.62 35.43 32.18
C THR A 73 0.29 35.62 32.88
N GLU A 74 0.35 35.69 34.20
CA GLU A 74 -0.53 36.55 35.00
C GLU A 74 0.33 37.70 35.53
N PRO A 75 -0.24 38.89 35.83
CA PRO A 75 -1.65 39.27 35.83
C PRO A 75 -2.09 40.20 34.67
#